data_AF-A0A9P5NPN8-F1
#
_entry.id   AF-A0A9P5NPN8-F1
#
_cell.length_a   1.000
_cell.length_b   1.000
_cell.length_c   1.000
_cell.angle_alpha   90.00
_cell.angle_beta   90.00
_cell.angle_gamma   90.00
#
_symmetry.space_group_name_H-M   'P 1'
#
loop_
_entity.id
_entity.type
_entity.pdbx_description
1 polymer ?
#
loop_
_entity_poly.entity_id
_entity_poly.type
_entity_poly.pdbx_seq_one_letter_code
_entity_poly.pdbx_strand_id
1 'polypeptide(L)'
;SVPLLGAWDQPAGDHYYTTEVVEHNELITLAGWTDAGIAGYNFTVPLYRYDSGTGTHLDYLYSTATSSPTPGFTEGLIIGYVYETQICGSVPLLGVWNKAVGDHYYTTQVGEHRELIATSGWTDAGIAGYVLP
;
A
#
# COMPACT_ATOMS: atom_id res chain seq x y z
N SER A 1 -7.38 -6.53 6.84
CA SER A 1 -8.25 -5.37 6.66
C SER A 1 -8.30 -4.58 7.95
N VAL A 2 -8.50 -3.26 7.85
CA VAL A 2 -8.62 -2.35 9.00
C VAL A 2 -10.10 -1.99 9.16
N PRO A 3 -10.72 -2.14 10.34
CA PRO A 3 -12.13 -1.78 10.51
C PRO A 3 -12.33 -0.27 10.41
N LEU A 4 -13.44 0.13 9.78
CA LEU A 4 -13.96 1.49 9.86
C LEU A 4 -14.96 1.55 11.02
N LEU A 5 -14.53 2.13 12.13
CA LEU A 5 -15.28 2.26 13.37
C LEU A 5 -16.18 3.49 13.32
N GLY A 6 -17.43 3.34 13.76
CA GLY A 6 -18.41 4.43 13.82
C GLY A 6 -18.67 4.90 15.25
N ALA A 7 -18.87 6.20 15.42
CA ALA A 7 -19.40 6.81 16.64
C ALA A 7 -20.58 7.74 16.29
N TRP A 8 -21.58 7.80 17.16
CA TRP A 8 -22.80 8.60 16.96
C TRP A 8 -23.04 9.55 18.13
N ASP A 9 -23.10 10.85 17.83
CA ASP A 9 -23.61 11.89 18.71
C ASP A 9 -25.15 11.92 18.60
N GLN A 10 -25.84 11.33 19.57
CA GLN A 10 -27.31 11.28 19.52
C GLN A 10 -27.96 12.66 19.68
N PRO A 11 -27.52 13.53 20.62
CA PRO A 11 -28.02 14.90 20.71
C PRO A 11 -27.87 15.72 19.42
N ALA A 12 -26.72 15.66 18.76
CA ALA A 12 -26.45 16.44 17.55
C ALA A 12 -26.96 15.76 16.26
N GLY A 13 -27.08 14.43 16.26
CA GLY A 13 -27.38 13.62 15.08
C GLY A 13 -26.17 13.29 14.19
N ASP A 14 -24.96 13.63 14.64
CA ASP A 14 -23.73 13.51 13.85
C ASP A 14 -23.10 12.12 13.93
N HIS A 15 -22.54 11.67 12.81
CA HIS A 15 -21.78 10.42 12.73
C HIS A 15 -20.31 10.72 12.44
N TYR A 16 -19.44 9.99 13.12
CA TYR A 16 -18.00 10.02 12.90
C TYR A 16 -17.50 8.62 12.54
N TYR A 17 -16.56 8.54 11.60
CA TYR A 17 -15.98 7.28 11.16
C TYR A 17 -14.46 7.38 11.13
N THR A 18 -13.77 6.41 11.70
CA THR A 18 -12.30 6.37 11.75
C THR A 18 -11.78 4.94 11.70
N THR A 19 -10.55 4.78 11.23
CA THR A 19 -9.78 3.52 11.35
C THR A 19 -8.92 3.48 12.61
N GLU A 20 -8.80 4.60 13.33
CA GLU A 20 -7.97 4.72 14.53
C GLU A 20 -8.77 4.39 15.79
N VAL A 21 -8.40 3.29 16.45
CA VAL A 21 -9.05 2.80 17.67
C VAL A 21 -8.94 3.80 18.82
N VAL A 22 -7.81 4.52 18.93
CA VAL A 22 -7.61 5.50 19.99
C VAL A 22 -8.58 6.67 19.83
N GLU A 23 -8.69 7.22 18.62
CA GLU A 23 -9.62 8.31 18.32
C GLU A 23 -11.08 7.90 18.54
N HIS A 24 -11.47 6.70 18.10
CA HIS A 24 -12.81 6.16 18.35
C HIS A 24 -13.10 6.04 19.85
N ASN A 25 -12.16 5.49 20.62
CA ASN A 25 -12.33 5.35 22.07
C ASN A 25 -12.43 6.70 22.80
N GLU A 26 -11.71 7.73 22.34
CA GLU A 26 -11.80 9.08 22.92
C GLU A 26 -13.20 9.69 22.72
N LEU A 27 -13.83 9.48 21.55
CA LEU A 27 -15.21 9.94 21.32
C LEU A 27 -16.20 9.30 22.31
N ILE A 28 -16.04 8.01 22.59
CA ILE A 28 -16.93 7.29 23.51
C ILE A 28 -16.67 7.68 24.97
N THR A 29 -15.40 7.65 25.37
CA THR A 29 -15.04 7.75 26.79
C THR A 29 -14.93 9.18 27.27
N LEU A 30 -14.57 10.12 26.39
CA LEU A 30 -14.34 11.52 26.75
C LEU A 30 -15.44 12.46 26.22
N ALA A 31 -15.94 12.22 25.01
CA ALA A 31 -16.95 13.08 24.39
C ALA A 31 -18.40 12.63 24.63
N GLY A 32 -18.60 11.43 25.20
CA GLY A 32 -19.94 10.90 25.53
C GLY A 32 -20.74 10.40 24.32
N TRP A 33 -20.06 10.13 23.19
CA TRP A 33 -20.69 9.58 22.00
C TRP A 33 -21.03 8.09 22.20
N THR A 34 -21.99 7.58 21.43
CA THR A 34 -22.35 6.16 21.46
C THR A 34 -21.54 5.36 20.43
N ASP A 35 -21.13 4.14 20.79
CA ASP A 35 -20.51 3.22 19.85
C ASP A 35 -21.51 2.80 18.76
N ALA A 36 -21.20 3.10 17.50
CA ALA A 36 -21.99 2.66 16.36
C ALA A 36 -21.42 1.37 15.72
N GLY A 37 -20.35 0.80 16.28
CA GLY A 37 -19.74 -0.45 15.85
C GLY A 37 -18.95 -0.31 14.55
N ILE A 38 -18.76 -1.44 13.85
CA ILE A 38 -18.00 -1.51 12.60
C ILE A 38 -18.93 -1.20 11.42
N ALA A 39 -18.68 -0.10 10.73
CA ALA A 39 -19.43 0.33 9.54
C ALA A 39 -18.90 -0.29 8.24
N GLY A 40 -17.64 -0.73 8.24
CA GLY A 40 -17.01 -1.33 7.08
C GLY A 40 -15.58 -1.76 7.35
N TYR A 41 -14.88 -2.15 6.29
CA TYR A 41 -13.47 -2.55 6.36
C TYR A 41 -12.70 -1.91 5.21
N ASN A 42 -11.54 -1.34 5.53
CA ASN A 42 -10.54 -0.95 4.56
C ASN A 42 -9.65 -2.16 4.24
N PHE A 43 -9.59 -2.54 2.96
CA PHE A 43 -8.87 -3.73 2.50
C PHE A 43 -7.56 -3.40 1.81
N THR A 44 -7.24 -2.12 1.65
CA THR A 44 -6.00 -1.68 1.04
C THR A 44 -5.00 -1.24 2.10
N VAL A 45 -3.72 -1.28 1.72
CA VAL A 45 -2.61 -0.75 2.50
C VAL A 45 -1.85 0.27 1.66
N PRO A 46 -1.10 1.19 2.28
CA PRO A 46 -0.26 2.11 1.54
C PRO A 46 0.76 1.38 0.66
N LEU A 47 0.93 1.87 -0.57
CA LEU A 47 2.07 1.55 -1.41
C LEU A 47 3.11 2.66 -1.23
N TYR A 48 4.24 2.30 -0.65
CA TYR A 48 5.36 3.20 -0.50
C TYR A 48 6.22 3.18 -1.75
N ARG A 49 6.70 4.35 -2.18
CA ARG A 49 7.84 4.48 -3.09
C ARG A 49 9.07 4.78 -2.25
N TYR A 50 10.11 3.97 -2.46
CA TYR A 50 11.44 4.16 -1.93
C TYR A 50 12.40 4.57 -3.05
N ASP A 51 13.27 5.53 -2.76
CA ASP A 51 14.19 6.11 -3.74
C ASP A 51 15.64 5.69 -3.42
N SER A 52 16.42 5.24 -4.41
CA SER A 52 17.82 4.81 -4.20
C SER A 52 18.80 5.95 -3.86
N GLY A 53 18.32 7.19 -3.80
CA GLY A 53 19.11 8.37 -3.43
C GLY A 53 19.93 8.95 -4.59
N THR A 54 21.08 9.57 -4.29
CA THR A 54 21.92 10.25 -5.30
C THR A 54 22.81 9.27 -6.07
N GLY A 55 22.75 9.32 -7.40
CA GLY A 55 23.59 8.55 -8.32
C GLY A 55 23.37 8.98 -9.77
N THR A 56 24.09 8.37 -10.72
CA THR A 56 23.87 8.59 -12.16
C THR A 56 22.65 7.85 -12.72
N HIS A 57 22.09 6.92 -11.95
CA HIS A 57 20.86 6.17 -12.24
C HIS A 57 19.98 6.22 -10.99
N LEU A 58 18.79 6.83 -11.10
CA LEU A 58 17.78 6.84 -10.05
C LEU A 58 16.91 5.59 -10.18
N ASP A 59 16.67 4.92 -9.07
CA ASP A 59 15.83 3.73 -9.02
C ASP A 59 14.71 3.92 -7.98
N TYR A 60 13.57 3.27 -8.25
CA TYR A 60 12.35 3.35 -7.47
C TYR A 60 11.86 1.96 -7.08
N LEU A 61 11.80 1.70 -5.79
CA LEU A 61 11.30 0.46 -5.21
C LEU A 61 9.91 0.68 -4.63
N TYR A 62 8.92 -0.09 -5.09
CA TYR A 62 7.56 -0.03 -4.56
C TYR A 62 7.30 -1.19 -3.61
N SER A 63 6.80 -0.90 -2.42
CA SER A 63 6.54 -1.91 -1.40
C SER A 63 5.44 -1.47 -0.44
N THR A 64 4.75 -2.43 0.18
CA THR A 64 3.83 -2.18 1.29
C THR A 64 4.53 -2.15 2.65
N ALA A 65 5.83 -2.45 2.71
CA ALA A 65 6.61 -2.35 3.94
C ALA A 65 6.69 -0.89 4.39
N THR A 66 6.61 -0.64 5.70
CA THR A 66 6.69 0.70 6.31
C THR A 66 8.13 1.21 6.51
N SER A 67 9.11 0.36 6.20
CA SER A 67 10.52 0.72 6.15
C SER A 67 11.13 0.13 4.89
N SER A 68 12.20 0.78 4.41
CA SER A 68 12.86 0.34 3.19
C SER A 68 13.32 -1.11 3.32
N PRO A 69 12.83 -2.02 2.45
CA PRO A 69 13.22 -3.43 2.53
C PRO A 69 14.61 -3.68 1.93
N THR A 70 15.19 -2.68 1.26
CA THR A 70 16.48 -2.79 0.56
C THR A 70 17.44 -1.70 1.04
N PRO A 71 18.63 -2.06 1.57
CA PRO A 71 19.64 -1.08 1.97
C PRO A 71 20.00 -0.12 0.84
N GLY A 72 20.10 1.18 1.15
CA GLY A 72 20.40 2.23 0.18
C GLY A 72 19.16 2.90 -0.43
N PHE A 73 17.98 2.33 -0.25
CA PHE A 73 16.72 2.98 -0.59
C PHE A 73 16.20 3.75 0.63
N THR A 74 15.87 5.03 0.43
CA THR A 74 15.49 5.97 1.48
C THR A 74 14.27 6.80 1.06
N GLU A 75 13.59 7.36 2.05
CA GLU A 75 12.28 8.02 1.95
C GLU A 75 11.16 7.08 1.50
N GLY A 76 10.04 7.07 2.23
CA GLY A 76 8.88 6.22 1.94
C GLY A 76 7.66 7.12 1.74
N LEU A 77 7.40 7.55 0.52
CA LEU A 77 6.20 8.31 0.19
C LEU A 77 5.05 7.35 -0.08
N ILE A 78 3.89 7.59 0.53
CA ILE A 78 2.66 6.91 0.14
C ILE A 78 2.26 7.46 -1.23
N ILE A 79 2.42 6.64 -2.28
CA ILE A 79 2.06 7.02 -3.65
C ILE A 79 0.70 6.49 -4.08
N GLY A 80 0.10 5.62 -3.27
CA GLY A 80 -1.20 5.03 -3.52
C GLY A 80 -1.56 3.99 -2.47
N TYR A 81 -2.65 3.27 -2.72
CA TYR A 81 -3.12 2.18 -1.89
C TYR A 81 -3.37 0.95 -2.76
N VAL A 82 -2.92 -0.20 -2.30
CA VAL A 82 -3.01 -1.47 -3.01
C VAL A 82 -3.63 -2.54 -2.12
N TYR A 83 -4.19 -3.58 -2.72
CA TYR A 83 -4.58 -4.77 -1.96
C TYR A 83 -3.35 -5.64 -1.72
N GLU A 84 -3.16 -6.14 -0.50
CA GLU A 84 -2.05 -7.07 -0.18
C GLU A 84 -2.26 -8.46 -0.77
N THR A 85 -3.52 -8.83 -0.99
CA THR A 85 -3.94 -10.13 -1.53
C THR A 85 -4.85 -9.93 -2.73
N GLN A 86 -4.82 -10.87 -3.68
CA GLN A 86 -5.68 -10.78 -4.85
C GLN A 86 -7.16 -10.79 -4.47
N ILE A 87 -7.90 -9.81 -5.00
CA ILE A 87 -9.36 -9.76 -4.94
C ILE A 87 -9.97 -9.90 -6.34
N CYS A 88 -11.28 -10.16 -6.41
CA CYS A 88 -12.00 -10.22 -7.68
C CYS A 88 -11.80 -8.92 -8.49
N GLY A 89 -11.37 -9.06 -9.74
CA GLY A 89 -11.12 -7.94 -10.65
C GLY A 89 -9.76 -7.27 -10.50
N SER A 90 -8.94 -7.63 -9.50
CA SER A 90 -7.58 -7.10 -9.36
C SER A 90 -6.55 -7.90 -10.15
N VAL A 91 -5.49 -7.20 -10.55
CA VAL A 91 -4.30 -7.75 -11.22
C VAL A 91 -3.05 -7.44 -10.38
N PRO A 92 -2.01 -8.28 -10.41
CA PRO A 92 -0.78 -8.00 -9.69
C PRO A 92 -0.01 -6.84 -10.33
N LEU A 93 0.59 -5.98 -9.50
CA LEU A 93 1.68 -5.08 -9.89
C LEU A 93 2.99 -5.87 -9.75
N LEU A 94 3.49 -6.37 -10.86
CA LEU A 94 4.63 -7.27 -10.95
C LEU A 94 5.92 -6.47 -11.05
N GLY A 95 6.89 -6.78 -10.20
CA GLY A 95 8.23 -6.18 -10.21
C GLY A 95 9.24 -7.07 -10.90
N VAL A 96 10.22 -6.45 -11.55
CA VAL A 96 11.49 -7.07 -11.96
C VAL A 96 12.65 -6.19 -11.53
N TRP A 97 13.81 -6.80 -11.31
CA TRP A 97 15.05 -6.13 -10.91
C TRP A 97 16.20 -6.51 -11.83
N ASN A 98 16.91 -5.50 -12.33
CA ASN A 98 18.17 -5.66 -13.03
C ASN A 98 19.35 -5.32 -12.12
N LYS A 99 20.08 -6.33 -11.66
CA LYS A 99 21.22 -6.15 -10.76
C LYS A 99 22.41 -5.42 -11.39
N ALA A 100 22.63 -5.59 -12.68
CA ALA A 100 23.77 -4.99 -13.37
C ALA A 100 23.60 -3.48 -13.53
N VAL A 101 22.36 -3.03 -13.77
CA VAL A 101 22.00 -1.62 -13.90
C VAL A 101 21.63 -1.00 -12.55
N GLY A 102 21.10 -1.79 -11.62
CA GLY A 102 20.56 -1.31 -10.35
C GLY A 102 19.20 -0.64 -10.54
N ASP A 103 18.30 -1.30 -11.26
CA ASP A 103 17.01 -0.74 -11.68
C ASP A 103 15.85 -1.70 -11.40
N HIS A 104 14.73 -1.17 -10.89
CA HIS A 104 13.47 -1.88 -10.75
C HIS A 104 12.45 -1.35 -11.76
N TYR A 105 11.69 -2.29 -12.32
CA TYR A 105 10.59 -1.99 -13.23
C TYR A 105 9.33 -2.70 -12.78
N TYR A 106 8.17 -2.05 -12.94
CA TYR A 106 6.88 -2.55 -12.48
C TYR A 106 5.83 -2.46 -13.57
N THR A 107 5.06 -3.52 -13.74
CA THR A 107 3.99 -3.59 -14.73
C THR A 107 2.84 -4.48 -14.26
N THR A 108 1.64 -4.18 -14.74
CA THR A 108 0.48 -5.09 -14.60
C THR A 108 0.35 -6.04 -15.80
N GLN A 109 1.16 -5.85 -16.85
CA GLN A 109 1.13 -6.67 -18.05
C GLN A 109 2.00 -7.92 -17.85
N VAL A 110 1.34 -9.07 -17.68
CA VAL A 110 2.02 -10.37 -17.50
C VAL A 110 2.95 -10.71 -18.68
N GLY A 111 2.59 -10.31 -19.90
CA GLY A 111 3.43 -10.51 -21.09
C GLY A 111 4.77 -9.78 -20.99
N GLU A 112 4.73 -8.49 -20.66
CA GLU A 112 5.91 -7.64 -20.48
C GLU A 112 6.82 -8.12 -19.35
N HIS A 113 6.24 -8.48 -18.19
CA HIS A 113 6.99 -9.06 -17.06
C HIS A 113 7.75 -10.33 -17.47
N ARG A 114 7.08 -11.24 -18.19
CA ARG A 114 7.70 -12.48 -18.68
C ARG A 114 8.79 -12.23 -19.72
N GLU A 115 8.59 -11.27 -20.62
CA GLU A 115 9.58 -10.88 -21.61
C GLU A 115 10.83 -10.29 -20.95
N LEU A 116 10.67 -9.40 -19.97
CA LEU A 116 11.78 -8.85 -19.21
C LEU A 116 12.60 -9.95 -18.54
N ILE A 117 11.97 -10.89 -17.84
CA ILE A 117 12.67 -12.03 -17.20
C ILE A 117 13.37 -12.93 -18.23
N ALA A 118 12.81 -13.07 -19.44
CA ALA A 118 13.45 -13.84 -20.50
C ALA A 118 14.67 -13.13 -21.10
N THR A 119 14.78 -11.81 -20.97
CA THR A 119 15.97 -11.06 -21.38
C THR A 119 17.10 -11.15 -20.35
N SER A 120 18.34 -11.23 -20.83
CA SER A 120 19.52 -11.34 -19.97
C SER A 120 19.70 -10.08 -19.10
N GLY A 121 19.54 -10.22 -17.79
CA GLY A 121 19.90 -9.20 -16.79
C GLY A 121 18.78 -8.85 -15.82
N TRP A 122 17.52 -9.13 -16.17
CA TRP A 122 16.38 -8.95 -15.28
C TRP A 122 16.05 -10.23 -14.53
N THR A 123 15.60 -10.08 -13.30
CA THR A 123 15.15 -11.16 -12.42
C THR A 123 13.81 -10.79 -11.81
N ASP A 124 12.99 -11.78 -11.51
CA ASP A 124 11.70 -11.55 -10.88
C ASP A 124 11.88 -10.92 -9.48
N ALA A 125 11.19 -9.81 -9.23
CA ALA A 125 11.18 -9.12 -7.94
C ALA A 125 9.86 -9.34 -7.18
N GLY A 126 8.95 -10.16 -7.73
CA GLY A 126 7.70 -10.54 -7.09
C GLY A 126 6.59 -9.51 -7.26
N ILE A 127 5.59 -9.57 -6.37
CA ILE A 127 4.37 -8.74 -6.44
C ILE A 127 4.50 -7.62 -5.42
N ALA A 128 4.44 -6.37 -5.87
CA ALA A 128 4.43 -5.19 -4.99
C ALA A 128 3.06 -4.95 -4.35
N GLY A 129 1.99 -5.43 -4.98
CA GLY A 129 0.61 -5.37 -4.51
C GLY A 129 -0.36 -5.74 -5.63
N TYR A 130 -1.65 -5.71 -5.34
CA TYR A 130 -2.72 -5.95 -6.33
C TYR A 130 -3.52 -4.65 -6.56
N VAL A 131 -3.71 -4.31 -7.83
CA VAL A 131 -4.36 -3.08 -8.28
C VAL A 131 -5.60 -3.39 -9.14
N LEU A 132 -6.53 -2.46 -9.21
CA LEU A 132 -7.65 -2.53 -10.14
C LEU A 132 -7.25 -1.84 -11.46
N PRO A 133 -7.35 -2.51 -12.62
CA PRO A 133 -7.01 -1.95 -13.93
C PRO A 133 -8.09 -1.03 -14.51
#